data_AF-A0AAU7PXZ0-F1
#
_entry.id   AF-A0AAU7PXZ0-F1
#
_cell.length_a   1.000
_cell.length_b   1.000
_cell.length_c   1.000
_cell.angle_alpha   90.00
_cell.angle_beta   90.00
_cell.angle_gamma   90.00
#
_symmetry.space_group_name_H-M   'P 1'
#
loop_
_entity.id
_entity.type
_entity.pdbx_description
1 polymer ?
#
loop_
_entity_poly.entity_id
_entity_poly.type
_entity_poly.pdbx_seq_one_letter_code
_entity_poly.pdbx_strand_id
1 'polypeptide(L)' 'MFLKNLKQHYDRLSVNEQEVIDYLMRQKEIESLTLKTISNELFISSSTVIRACKKLGYQTYNELRYDLRLSKELKKIKPS' A
#
# COMPACT_ATOMS: atom_id res chain seq x y z
N MET A 1 -0.12 -11.84 3.22
CA MET A 1 1.09 -11.45 3.99
C MET A 1 1.01 -9.98 4.43
N PHE A 2 0.19 -9.19 3.74
CA PHE A 2 -0.03 -7.76 3.96
C PHE A 2 -0.28 -7.35 5.41
N LEU A 3 -1.28 -7.95 6.09
CA LEU A 3 -1.60 -7.57 7.47
C LEU A 3 -0.43 -7.80 8.45
N LYS A 4 0.40 -8.82 8.20
CA LYS A 4 1.61 -9.07 9.00
C LYS A 4 2.63 -7.96 8.78
N ASN A 5 2.92 -7.64 7.52
CA ASN A 5 3.85 -6.57 7.14
C ASN A 5 3.39 -5.21 7.67
N LEU A 6 2.09 -4.91 7.57
CA LEU A 6 1.46 -3.72 8.14
C LEU A 6 1.71 -3.64 9.65
N LYS A 7 1.37 -4.68 10.40
CA LYS A 7 1.57 -4.72 11.86
C LYS A 7 3.04 -4.58 12.28
N GLN A 8 3.98 -5.09 11.48
CA GLN A 8 5.40 -5.13 11.84
C GLN A 8 6.17 -3.86 11.48
N HIS A 9 5.75 -3.15 10.43
CA HIS A 9 6.57 -2.11 9.81
C HIS A 9 5.91 -0.74 9.73
N TYR A 10 4.59 -0.64 9.94
CA TYR A 10 3.86 0.61 9.70
C TYR A 10 4.36 1.79 10.57
N ASP A 11 4.65 1.54 11.85
CA ASP A 11 5.12 2.57 12.78
C ASP A 11 6.51 3.14 12.43
N ARG A 12 7.25 2.52 11.50
CA ARG A 12 8.58 2.97 11.04
C ARG A 12 8.52 3.85 9.79
N LEU A 13 7.35 3.96 9.18
CA LEU A 13 7.13 4.83 8.03
C LEU A 13 7.06 6.28 8.51
N SER A 14 7.57 7.20 7.70
CA SER A 14 7.29 8.64 7.91
C SER A 14 5.81 8.93 7.62
N VAL A 15 5.32 10.11 8.04
CA VAL A 15 3.93 10.54 7.82
C VAL A 15 3.52 10.42 6.34
N ASN A 16 4.35 10.89 5.41
CA ASN A 16 4.08 10.79 3.98
C ASN A 16 4.08 9.35 3.47
N GLU A 17 4.89 8.47 4.05
CA GLU A 17 4.94 7.06 3.67
C GLU A 17 3.73 6.30 4.26
N GLN A 18 3.26 6.66 5.45
CA GLN A 18 2.02 6.15 6.03
C GLN A 18 0.81 6.56 5.18
N GLU A 19 0.75 7.83 4.77
CA GLU A 19 -0.34 8.33 3.92
C GLU A 19 -0.43 7.56 2.60
N VAL A 20 0.70 7.16 2.01
CA VAL A 20 0.71 6.27 0.83
C VAL A 20 0.03 4.93 1.14
N ILE A 21 0.36 4.30 2.27
CA ILE A 21 -0.22 2.99 2.64
C ILE A 21 -1.72 3.13 2.92
N ASP A 22 -2.10 4.15 3.68
CA ASP A 22 -3.50 4.40 4.03
C ASP A 22 -4.33 4.72 2.80
N TYR A 23 -3.80 5.55 1.90
CA TYR A 23 -4.41 5.83 0.61
C TYR A 23 -4.71 4.54 -0.13
N LEU A 24 -3.73 3.65 -0.31
CA LEU A 24 -3.91 2.37 -1.00
C LEU A 24 -4.94 1.48 -0.31
N MET A 25 -5.00 1.47 1.02
CA MET A 25 -5.96 0.69 1.78
C MET A 25 -7.41 1.17 1.56
N ARG A 26 -7.63 2.47 1.39
CA ARG A 26 -8.96 3.07 1.13
C ARG A 26 -9.53 2.78 -0.25
N GLN A 27 -8.70 2.36 -1.21
CA GLN A 27 -9.12 2.18 -2.61
C GLN A 27 -9.97 0.93 -2.80
N LYS A 28 -11.08 1.03 -3.54
CA LYS A 28 -11.90 -0.15 -3.86
C LYS A 28 -11.24 -1.02 -4.92
N GLU A 29 -10.67 -0.39 -5.93
CA GLU A 29 -10.00 -1.03 -7.07
C GLU A 29 -8.54 -0.62 -7.06
N ILE A 30 -7.67 -1.56 -6.71
CA ILE A 30 -6.23 -1.28 -6.57
C ILE A 30 -5.47 -1.64 -7.84
N GLU A 31 -6.03 -2.46 -8.74
CA GLU A 31 -5.33 -2.90 -9.95
C GLU A 31 -5.02 -1.74 -10.91
N SER A 32 -5.86 -0.72 -10.98
CA SER A 32 -5.68 0.43 -11.88
C SER A 32 -4.70 1.48 -11.36
N LEU A 33 -4.30 1.39 -10.08
CA LEU A 33 -3.49 2.42 -9.46
C LEU A 33 -2.02 2.32 -9.85
N THR A 34 -1.53 3.39 -10.46
CA THR A 34 -0.13 3.54 -10.87
C THR A 34 0.62 4.42 -9.88
N LEU A 35 1.95 4.33 -9.88
CA LEU A 35 2.81 5.24 -9.11
C LEU A 35 2.52 6.71 -9.45
N LYS A 36 2.32 7.04 -10.72
CA LYS A 36 2.02 8.40 -11.17
C LYS A 36 0.71 8.91 -10.58
N THR A 37 -0.33 8.07 -10.55
CA THR A 37 -1.62 8.41 -9.95
C THR A 37 -1.45 8.71 -8.47
N ILE A 38 -0.79 7.82 -7.71
CA ILE A 38 -0.58 8.00 -6.27
C ILE A 38 0.22 9.29 -6.00
N SER A 39 1.29 9.52 -6.76
CA SER A 39 2.12 10.70 -6.63
C SER A 39 1.33 12.00 -6.85
N ASN A 40 0.45 12.02 -7.84
CA ASN A 40 -0.37 13.19 -8.15
C ASN A 40 -1.45 13.42 -7.09
N GLU A 41 -2.17 12.38 -6.68
CA GLU A 41 -3.27 12.47 -5.71
C GLU A 41 -2.77 12.88 -4.31
N LEU A 42 -1.60 12.41 -3.91
CA LEU A 42 -1.03 12.70 -2.60
C LEU A 42 -0.04 13.87 -2.59
N PHE A 43 0.26 14.46 -3.76
CA PHE A 43 1.32 15.47 -3.91
C PHE A 43 2.68 15.01 -3.37
N ILE A 44 2.99 13.72 -3.57
CA ILE A 44 4.19 13.06 -3.05
C ILE A 44 5.02 12.51 -4.23
N SER A 45 6.34 12.48 -4.10
CA SER A 45 7.18 11.93 -5.17
C SER A 45 7.05 10.40 -5.31
N SER A 46 7.17 9.89 -6.54
CA SER A 46 7.17 8.44 -6.81
C SER A 46 8.26 7.70 -6.02
N SER A 47 9.40 8.34 -5.75
CA SER A 47 10.45 7.79 -4.90
C SER A 47 9.98 7.56 -3.46
N THR A 48 9.13 8.42 -2.92
CA THR A 48 8.53 8.25 -1.59
C THR A 48 7.55 7.08 -1.57
N VAL A 49 6.73 6.92 -2.61
CA VAL A 49 5.85 5.75 -2.77
C VAL A 49 6.67 4.46 -2.77
N ILE A 50 7.78 4.42 -3.51
CA ILE A 50 8.69 3.25 -3.54
C ILE A 50 9.35 3.01 -2.18
N ARG A 51 9.78 4.06 -1.47
CA ARG A 51 10.33 3.91 -0.11
C ARG A 51 9.31 3.37 0.87
N ALA A 52 8.05 3.82 0.81
CA ALA A 52 6.96 3.28 1.61
C ALA A 52 6.79 1.77 1.36
N CYS A 53 6.76 1.34 0.09
CA CYS A 53 6.69 -0.08 -0.28
C CYS A 53 7.85 -0.89 0.33
N LYS A 54 9.07 -0.39 0.19
CA LYS A 54 10.29 -1.04 0.69
C LYS A 54 10.33 -1.13 2.21
N LYS A 55 10.00 -0.05 2.91
CA LYS A 55 9.95 -0.03 4.38
C LYS A 55 8.85 -0.93 4.94
N LEU A 56 7.73 -1.06 4.23
CA LEU A 56 6.65 -1.97 4.60
C LEU A 56 7.03 -3.45 4.39
N GLY A 57 8.14 -3.74 3.69
CA GLY A 57 8.66 -5.10 3.52
C GLY A 57 8.50 -5.68 2.10
N TYR A 58 8.29 -4.85 1.08
CA TYR A 58 8.15 -5.27 -0.32
C TYR A 58 9.29 -4.74 -1.18
N GLN A 59 9.79 -5.52 -2.13
CA GLN A 59 10.87 -5.05 -3.01
C GLN A 59 10.36 -4.05 -4.05
N THR A 60 9.11 -4.24 -4.50
CA THR A 60 8.48 -3.43 -5.54
C THR A 60 7.06 -2.99 -5.16
N TYR A 61 6.56 -1.94 -5.80
CA TYR A 61 5.16 -1.53 -5.67
C TYR A 61 4.18 -2.60 -6.15
N ASN A 62 4.54 -3.36 -7.19
CA ASN A 62 3.68 -4.41 -7.72
C ASN A 62 3.45 -5.55 -6.71
N GLU A 63 4.48 -5.93 -5.94
CA GLU A 63 4.34 -6.92 -4.86
C GLU A 63 3.38 -6.44 -3.78
N LEU A 64 3.56 -5.19 -3.30
CA LEU A 64 2.65 -4.57 -2.33
C LEU A 64 1.21 -4.57 -2.86
N ARG A 65 1.01 -4.09 -4.09
CA ARG A 65 -0.31 -4.00 -4.72
C ARG A 65 -0.98 -5.37 -4.83
N TYR A 66 -0.23 -6.39 -5.23
CA TYR A 66 -0.73 -7.76 -5.35
C TYR A 66 -1.18 -8.34 -4.00
N ASP A 67 -0.34 -8.24 -2.96
CA ASP A 67 -0.65 -8.79 -1.64
C ASP A 67 -1.79 -8.01 -0.95
N LEU A 68 -1.85 -6.69 -1.15
CA LEU A 68 -2.96 -5.86 -0.69
C LEU A 68 -4.28 -6.25 -1.38
N ARG A 69 -4.29 -6.44 -2.70
CA ARG A 69 -5.47 -6.94 -3.44
C ARG A 69 -5.98 -8.25 -2.85
N LEU A 70 -5.09 -9.25 -2.71
CA LEU A 70 -5.44 -10.55 -2.15
C LEU A 70 -6.01 -10.42 -0.72
N SER A 71 -5.43 -9.53 0.10
CA SER A 71 -5.94 -9.29 1.46
C SER A 71 -7.36 -8.72 1.48
N LYS A 72 -7.72 -7.89 0.49
CA LYS A 72 -9.08 -7.33 0.34
C LYS A 72 -10.07 -8.39 -0.14
N GLU A 73 -9.67 -9.25 -1.08
CA GLU A 73 -10.50 -10.36 -1.57
C GLU A 73 -10.82 -11.36 -0.46
N LEU A 74 -9.82 -11.73 0.36
CA LEU A 74 -10.02 -12.63 1.49
C LEU A 74 -11.00 -12.05 2.54
N LYS A 75 -11.01 -10.72 2.74
CA LYS A 75 -12.01 -10.06 3.60
C LYS A 75 -13.43 -10.13 3.02
N LYS A 76 -13.59 -10.08 1.69
CA LYS A 76 -14.93 -10.21 1.06
C LYS A 76 -15.51 -11.61 1.23
N ILE A 77 -14.67 -12.64 1.23
CA ILE A 77 -15.10 -14.06 1.34
C ILE A 77 -15.48 -14.44 2.78
N LYS A 78 -14.94 -13.73 3.79
CA LYS A 78 -15.35 -13.86 5.20
C LYS A 78 -16.10 -12.60 5.64
N PRO A 79 -17.38 -12.43 5.25
CA PRO A 79 -18.21 -11.44 5.90
C PRO A 79 -18.26 -11.81 7.39
N SER A 80 -17.91 -10.83 8.23
CA SER A 80 -17.99 -10.94 9.69
C SER A 80 -19.43 -11.14 10.13
#